data_AF-A0A971HPR3-F1
#
_entry.id   AF-A0A971HPR3-F1
#
_cell.length_a   1.000
_cell.length_b   1.000
_cell.length_c   1.000
_cell.angle_alpha   90.00
_cell.angle_beta   90.00
_cell.angle_gamma   90.00
#
_symmetry.space_group_name_H-M   'P 1'
#
loop_
_entity.id
_entity.type
_entity.pdbx_description
1 polymer ?
#
loop_
_entity_poly.entity_id
_entity_poly.type
_entity_poly.pdbx_seq_one_letter_code
_entity_poly.pdbx_strand_id
1 'polypeptide(L)'
;MIDMGNISWVTLVVLGLASFRLTHLLVFDEVMQPLRGFFLDYREQDLAPSGLTFTAPTPRGRGIRNLLGRILRCHWCAGFWVSLLLLVLYTVWAGPFVHGIIALLAISAIQSLVEHWVQTRI
;
A
#
# COMPACT_ATOMS: atom_id res chain seq x y z
N MET A 1 -22.88 12.83 -3.91
CA MET A 1 -22.22 13.73 -4.88
C MET A 1 -20.83 13.96 -4.35
N ILE A 2 -19.79 13.63 -5.12
CA ILE A 2 -18.40 13.78 -4.70
C ILE A 2 -18.08 15.27 -4.73
N ASP A 3 -18.11 15.94 -3.58
CA ASP A 3 -17.85 17.38 -3.50
C ASP A 3 -16.34 17.65 -3.50
N MET A 4 -15.74 17.56 -4.69
CA MET A 4 -14.31 17.81 -4.91
C MET A 4 -13.93 19.29 -4.68
N GLY A 5 -14.93 20.18 -4.57
CA GLY A 5 -14.74 21.64 -4.50
C GLY A 5 -14.30 22.17 -3.14
N ASN A 6 -14.40 21.39 -2.05
CA ASN A 6 -14.03 21.83 -0.70
C ASN A 6 -13.17 20.80 0.05
N ILE A 7 -12.20 20.20 -0.65
CA ILE A 7 -11.18 19.40 0.02
C ILE A 7 -10.16 20.37 0.63
N SER A 8 -10.15 20.47 1.96
CA SER A 8 -9.12 21.20 2.69
C SER A 8 -7.74 20.62 2.40
N TRP A 9 -6.71 21.47 2.37
CA TRP A 9 -5.32 21.04 2.23
C TRP A 9 -4.93 20.02 3.31
N VAL A 10 -5.51 20.13 4.51
CA VAL A 10 -5.29 19.18 5.61
C VAL A 10 -5.78 17.79 5.21
N THR A 11 -6.96 17.70 4.60
CA THR A 11 -7.54 16.43 4.16
C THR A 11 -6.67 15.78 3.08
N LEU A 12 -6.11 16.55 2.14
CA LEU A 12 -5.17 16.04 1.15
C LEU A 12 -3.90 15.47 1.78
N VAL A 13 -3.33 16.17 2.77
CA VAL A 13 -2.15 15.69 3.50
C VAL A 13 -2.46 14.41 4.26
N VAL A 14 -3.60 14.35 4.96
CA VAL A 14 -4.04 13.17 5.70
C VAL A 14 -4.27 11.98 4.77
N LEU A 15 -4.97 12.17 3.65
CA LEU A 15 -5.18 11.12 2.65
C LEU A 15 -3.87 10.67 1.99
N GLY A 16 -2.95 11.59 1.73
CA GLY A 16 -1.62 11.28 1.19
C GLY A 16 -0.79 10.44 2.15
N LEU A 17 -0.73 10.82 3.42
CA LEU A 17 -0.04 10.07 4.47
C LEU A 17 -0.68 8.70 4.71
N ALA A 18 -2.01 8.64 4.75
CA ALA A 18 -2.75 7.39 4.89
C ALA A 18 -2.49 6.45 3.71
N SER A 19 -2.48 6.98 2.48
CA SER A 19 -2.17 6.22 1.26
C SER A 19 -0.74 5.68 1.28
N PHE A 20 0.23 6.50 1.67
CA PHE A 20 1.62 6.08 1.83
C PHE A 20 1.74 4.91 2.80
N ARG A 21 1.18 5.03 4.01
CA ARG A 21 1.24 3.96 5.02
C ARG A 21 0.56 2.69 4.54
N LEU A 22 -0.65 2.81 3.99
CA LEU A 22 -1.42 1.65 3.54
C LEU A 22 -0.73 0.93 2.37
N THR A 23 -0.14 1.68 1.43
CA THR A 23 0.65 1.09 0.34
C THR A 23 1.89 0.37 0.88
N HIS A 24 2.61 0.98 1.82
CA HIS A 24 3.77 0.36 2.43
C HIS A 24 3.41 -0.91 3.20
N LEU A 25 2.28 -0.88 3.91
CA LEU A 25 1.75 -2.01 4.65
C LEU A 25 1.39 -3.18 3.72
N LEU A 26 0.79 -2.90 2.57
CA LEU A 26 0.42 -3.94 1.60
C LEU A 26 1.62 -4.53 0.85
N VAL A 27 2.62 -3.71 0.52
CA VAL A 27 3.70 -4.12 -0.39
C VAL A 27 4.93 -4.62 0.36
N PHE A 28 5.30 -4.01 1.49
CA PHE A 28 6.58 -4.25 2.15
C PHE A 28 6.43 -4.98 3.49
N ASP A 29 5.36 -4.71 4.25
CA ASP A 29 5.23 -5.14 5.65
C ASP A 29 5.08 -6.67 5.81
N GLU A 30 5.83 -7.23 6.75
CA GLU A 30 5.85 -8.67 7.03
C GLU A 30 4.49 -9.19 7.50
N VAL A 31 3.71 -8.35 8.18
CA VAL A 31 2.36 -8.71 8.63
C VAL A 31 1.45 -9.10 7.46
N MET A 32 1.70 -8.52 6.27
CA MET A 32 0.96 -8.83 5.04
C MET A 32 1.61 -9.94 4.21
N GLN A 33 2.65 -10.63 4.68
CA GLN A 33 3.20 -11.83 4.02
C GLN A 33 2.15 -12.91 3.70
N PRO A 34 1.21 -13.29 4.60
CA PRO A 34 0.20 -14.31 4.26
C PRO A 34 -0.74 -13.83 3.15
N LEU A 35 -1.11 -12.54 3.15
CA LEU A 35 -1.92 -11.95 2.09
C LEU A 35 -1.14 -11.89 0.76
N ARG A 36 0.14 -11.50 0.81
CA ARG A 36 1.02 -11.46 -0.35
C ARG A 36 1.27 -12.86 -0.91
N GLY A 37 1.55 -13.86 -0.09
CA GLY A 37 1.71 -15.26 -0.51
C GLY A 37 0.43 -15.89 -1.06
N PHE A 38 -0.74 -15.31 -0.75
CA PHE A 38 -1.97 -15.68 -1.42
C PHE A 38 -2.02 -15.17 -2.87
N PHE A 39 -1.56 -13.95 -3.16
CA PHE A 39 -1.64 -13.35 -4.51
C PHE A 39 -0.36 -13.51 -5.35
N LEU A 40 0.79 -13.68 -4.72
CA LEU A 40 2.12 -13.76 -5.32
C LEU A 40 2.72 -15.13 -5.00
N ASP A 41 3.32 -15.75 -6.01
CA ASP A 41 4.20 -16.90 -5.82
C ASP A 41 5.65 -16.41 -5.75
N TYR A 42 6.22 -16.54 -4.55
CA TYR A 42 7.66 -16.41 -4.30
C TYR A 42 8.35 -17.76 -4.56
N ARG A 43 8.07 -18.38 -5.70
CA ARG A 43 8.71 -19.66 -6.05
C ARG A 43 10.22 -19.46 -6.12
N GLU A 44 10.96 -20.17 -5.27
CA GLU A 44 12.43 -20.32 -5.25
C GLU A 44 12.97 -21.06 -6.49
N GLN A 45 12.43 -20.78 -7.68
CA GLN A 45 12.81 -21.42 -8.95
C GLN A 45 13.35 -20.29 -9.84
N ASP A 46 14.63 -20.21 -10.16
CA ASP A 46 15.66 -21.24 -10.32
C ASP A 46 16.98 -20.75 -9.73
N LEU A 47 17.70 -21.62 -9.02
CA LEU A 47 19.15 -21.44 -8.85
C LEU A 47 19.76 -21.45 -10.25
N ALA A 48 20.03 -20.27 -10.81
CA ALA A 48 21.06 -20.17 -11.82
C ALA A 48 22.37 -20.65 -11.18
N PRO A 49 23.19 -21.48 -11.85
CA PRO A 49 24.49 -21.91 -11.34
C PRO A 49 25.47 -20.74 -11.10
N SER A 50 25.07 -19.49 -11.36
CA SER A 50 25.85 -18.26 -11.23
C SER A 50 25.53 -17.40 -9.98
N GLY A 51 24.76 -17.92 -9.01
CA GLY A 51 24.79 -17.41 -7.62
C GLY A 51 24.14 -16.05 -7.34
N LEU A 52 23.58 -15.35 -8.33
CA LEU A 52 22.88 -14.07 -8.12
C LEU A 52 21.69 -13.93 -9.08
N THR A 53 20.48 -14.25 -8.61
CA THR A 53 19.24 -13.89 -9.32
C THR A 53 18.19 -13.40 -8.32
N PHE A 54 17.99 -12.08 -8.29
CA PHE A 54 16.81 -11.45 -7.70
C PHE A 54 15.67 -11.54 -8.74
N THR A 55 14.94 -12.65 -8.76
CA THR A 55 13.79 -12.80 -9.66
C THR A 55 12.54 -12.20 -9.01
N ALA A 56 11.88 -11.26 -9.69
CA ALA A 56 10.69 -10.59 -9.19
C ALA A 56 9.53 -11.60 -8.98
N PRO A 57 8.75 -11.48 -7.88
CA PRO A 57 7.68 -12.42 -7.58
C PRO A 57 6.63 -12.45 -8.70
N THR A 58 6.19 -13.66 -9.06
CA THR A 58 5.21 -13.85 -10.14
C THR A 58 3.78 -13.90 -9.59
N PRO A 59 2.79 -13.28 -10.26
CA PRO A 59 1.42 -13.31 -9.80
C PRO A 59 0.85 -14.74 -9.91
N ARG A 60 0.20 -15.21 -8.84
CA ARG A 60 -0.31 -16.58 -8.71
C ARG A 60 -1.76 -16.68 -9.18
N GLY A 61 -2.09 -17.72 -9.95
CA GLY A 61 -3.46 -18.05 -10.36
C GLY A 61 -3.97 -17.37 -11.64
N ARG A 62 -5.30 -17.38 -11.86
CA ARG A 62 -5.98 -16.82 -13.04
C ARG A 62 -7.04 -15.78 -12.61
N GLY A 63 -7.39 -14.85 -13.50
CA GLY A 63 -8.44 -13.83 -13.26
C GLY A 63 -8.05 -12.76 -12.23
N ILE A 64 -8.96 -12.45 -11.30
CA ILE A 64 -8.82 -11.37 -10.29
C ILE A 64 -7.59 -11.57 -9.39
N ARG A 65 -7.25 -12.83 -9.06
CA ARG A 65 -6.08 -13.16 -8.25
C ARG A 65 -4.77 -12.75 -8.94
N ASN A 66 -4.69 -12.93 -10.26
CA ASN A 66 -3.54 -12.48 -11.07
C ASN A 66 -3.52 -10.95 -11.19
N LEU A 67 -4.68 -10.31 -11.38
CA LEU A 67 -4.79 -8.84 -11.44
C LEU A 67 -4.29 -8.18 -10.14
N LEU A 68 -4.78 -8.64 -8.98
CA LEU A 68 -4.34 -8.14 -7.68
C LEU A 68 -2.85 -8.44 -7.44
N GLY A 69 -2.36 -9.63 -7.83
CA GLY A 69 -0.94 -9.94 -7.80
C GLY A 69 -0.09 -8.98 -8.63
N ARG A 70 -0.54 -8.58 -9.82
CA ARG A 70 0.17 -7.59 -10.66
C ARG A 70 0.22 -6.20 -10.02
N ILE A 71 -0.87 -5.78 -9.37
CA ILE A 71 -0.93 -4.50 -8.66
C ILE A 71 0.04 -4.53 -7.47
N LEU A 72 0.03 -5.59 -6.67
CA LEU A 72 0.90 -5.73 -5.50
C LEU A 72 2.39 -5.88 -5.88
N ARG A 73 2.70 -6.37 -7.07
CA ARG A 73 4.08 -6.44 -7.58
C ARG A 73 4.67 -5.06 -7.85
N CYS A 74 3.84 -4.08 -8.22
CA CYS A 74 4.30 -2.72 -8.52
C CYS A 74 3.83 -1.74 -7.45
N HIS A 75 4.75 -1.30 -6.60
CA HIS A 75 4.44 -0.35 -5.51
C HIS A 75 3.80 0.96 -6.00
N TRP A 76 4.09 1.42 -7.22
CA TRP A 76 3.43 2.59 -7.82
C TRP A 76 1.98 2.31 -8.20
N CYS A 77 1.71 1.14 -8.80
CA CYS A 77 0.34 0.74 -9.13
C CYS A 77 -0.48 0.54 -7.86
N ALA A 78 0.09 -0.14 -6.86
CA ALA A 78 -0.54 -0.28 -5.55
C ALA A 78 -0.88 1.09 -4.95
N GLY A 79 0.06 2.06 -4.99
CA GLY A 79 -0.17 3.42 -4.50
C GLY A 79 -1.32 4.15 -5.20
N PHE A 80 -1.43 4.05 -6.53
CA PHE A 80 -2.54 4.64 -7.27
C PHE A 80 -3.89 4.04 -6.85
N TRP A 81 -3.99 2.70 -6.81
CA TRP A 81 -5.23 2.01 -6.45
C TRP A 81 -5.63 2.24 -4.99
N VAL A 82 -4.65 2.28 -4.08
CA VAL A 82 -4.87 2.61 -2.66
C VAL A 82 -5.36 4.04 -2.50
N SER A 83 -4.74 5.00 -3.19
CA SER A 83 -5.17 6.42 -3.14
C SER A 83 -6.60 6.58 -3.65
N LEU A 84 -6.94 5.91 -4.76
CA LEU A 84 -8.29 5.91 -5.32
C LEU A 84 -9.29 5.30 -4.33
N LEU A 85 -8.96 4.16 -3.72
CA LEU A 85 -9.79 3.50 -2.71
C LEU A 85 -10.07 4.42 -1.51
N LEU A 86 -9.03 5.05 -0.96
CA LEU A 86 -9.18 5.96 0.18
C LEU A 86 -10.01 7.20 -0.16
N LEU A 87 -9.84 7.76 -1.36
CA LEU A 87 -10.64 8.90 -1.82
C LEU A 87 -12.12 8.52 -1.98
N VAL A 88 -12.42 7.36 -2.56
CA VAL A 88 -13.78 6.85 -2.69
C VAL A 88 -14.39 6.56 -1.32
N LEU A 89 -13.65 5.92 -0.41
CA LEU A 89 -14.11 5.64 0.95
C LEU A 89 -14.42 6.93 1.72
N TYR A 90 -13.54 7.92 1.64
CA TYR A 90 -13.72 9.22 2.28
C TYR A 90 -14.99 9.94 1.80
N THR A 91 -15.28 9.86 0.50
CA THR A 91 -16.36 10.63 -0.13
C THR A 91 -17.72 9.91 -0.14
N VAL A 92 -17.72 8.58 -0.26
CA VAL A 92 -18.96 7.78 -0.33
C VAL A 92 -19.37 7.27 1.05
N TRP A 93 -18.40 6.87 1.89
CA TRP A 93 -18.64 6.36 3.24
C TRP A 93 -18.14 7.35 4.29
N ALA A 94 -18.83 8.48 4.41
CA ALA A 94 -18.50 9.56 5.34
C ALA A 94 -18.86 9.25 6.82
N GLY A 95 -18.67 8.01 7.27
CA GLY A 95 -18.90 7.60 8.66
C GLY A 95 -17.74 8.01 9.58
N PRO A 96 -18.00 8.23 10.89
CA PRO A 96 -16.94 8.58 11.85
C PRO A 96 -15.87 7.47 11.96
N PHE A 97 -16.27 6.22 11.74
CA PHE A 97 -15.37 5.07 11.74
C PHE A 97 -14.33 5.12 10.61
N VAL A 98 -14.76 5.41 9.38
CA VAL A 98 -13.88 5.48 8.20
C VAL A 98 -12.88 6.62 8.35
N HIS A 99 -13.35 7.80 8.78
CA HIS A 99 -12.49 8.93 9.09
C HIS A 99 -11.45 8.59 10.17
N GLY A 100 -11.86 7.87 11.22
CA GLY A 100 -10.95 7.38 12.26
C GLY A 100 -9.86 6.47 11.71
N ILE A 101 -10.20 5.52 10.84
CA ILE A 101 -9.21 4.62 10.21
C ILE A 101 -8.22 5.41 9.35
N ILE A 102 -8.72 6.32 8.51
CA ILE A 102 -7.87 7.16 7.65
C ILE A 102 -6.92 8.00 8.50
N ALA A 103 -7.43 8.62 9.58
CA ALA A 103 -6.61 9.38 10.51
C ALA A 103 -5.54 8.51 11.20
N LEU A 104 -5.89 7.30 11.62
CA LEU A 104 -4.95 6.35 12.23
C LEU A 104 -3.84 5.93 11.25
N LEU A 105 -4.19 5.67 10.00
CA LEU A 105 -3.22 5.39 8.93
C LEU A 105 -2.28 6.60 8.71
N ALA A 106 -2.80 7.82 8.74
CA ALA A 106 -1.98 9.02 8.61
C ALA A 106 -1.03 9.23 9.81
N ILE A 107 -1.51 9.03 11.04
CA ILE A 107 -0.70 9.16 12.26
C ILE A 107 0.46 8.14 12.24
N SER A 108 0.16 6.88 11.89
CA SER A 108 1.21 5.84 11.80
C SER A 108 2.19 6.07 10.64
N ALA A 109 1.77 6.75 9.58
CA ALA A 109 2.70 7.24 8.54
C ALA A 109 3.71 8.21 9.15
N ILE A 110 3.26 9.20 9.91
CA ILE A 110 4.12 10.21 10.55
C ILE A 110 5.15 9.53 11.47
N GLN A 111 4.72 8.56 12.28
CA GLN A 111 5.63 7.78 13.13
C GLN A 111 6.73 7.11 12.30
N SER A 112 6.36 6.47 11.18
CA SER A 112 7.30 5.80 10.28
C SER A 112 8.30 6.77 9.63
N LEU A 113 7.84 7.96 9.24
CA LEU A 113 8.72 8.99 8.71
C LEU A 113 9.70 9.48 9.78
N VAL A 114 9.23 9.75 11.00
CA VAL A 114 10.08 10.22 12.11
C VAL A 114 11.15 9.17 12.43
N GLU A 115 10.79 7.90 12.52
CA GLU A 115 11.72 6.78 12.71
C GLU A 115 12.82 6.77 11.63
N HIS A 116 12.42 6.86 10.36
CA HIS A 116 13.36 6.85 9.24
C HIS A 116 14.29 8.07 9.24
N TRP A 117 13.77 9.25 9.59
CA TRP A 117 14.57 10.47 9.76
C TRP A 117 15.59 10.35 10.90
N VAL A 118 15.23 9.70 12.01
CA VAL A 118 16.17 9.47 13.12
C VAL A 118 17.26 8.47 12.70
N GLN A 119 16.88 7.37 12.06
CA GLN A 119 17.84 6.33 11.62
C GLN A 119 18.83 6.82 10.56
N THR A 120 18.44 7.75 9.69
CA THR A 120 19.34 8.31 8.66
C THR A 120 20.34 9.33 9.21
N ARG A 121 20.18 9.76 10.47
CA ARG A 121 21.01 10.79 11.10
C ARG A 121 22.02 10.25 12.12
N ILE A 122 21.98 8.93 12.37
CA ILE A 122 22.90 8.18 13.25
C ILE A 122 23.86 7.41 12.34
#